data_AF-B1YQP7-F1
#
_entry.id   AF-B1YQP7-F1
#
_cell.length_a   1.000
_cell.length_b   1.000
_cell.length_c   1.000
_cell.angle_alpha   90.00
_cell.angle_beta   90.00
_cell.angle_gamma   90.00
#
_symmetry.space_group_name_H-M   'P 1'
#
loop_
_entity.id
_entity.type
_entity.pdbx_description
1 polymer ?
#
loop_
_entity_poly.entity_id
_entity_poly.type
_entity_poly.pdbx_seq_one_letter_code
_entity_poly.pdbx_strand_id
1 'polypeptide(L)'
;MATETIDQKTLTELVEAGAVRAARVVGCGNGWALSARCGAHDRFLSAKRGDVRVFRRLETLVGFLRDIGITRFDVDASAFDPDAAGRATRPDRAAALRAAHEAAAHDRWFREQVQQALDDPRAPIPDAEVSADFASRRAALRERLGGRRGDAT
;
A
#
# COMPACT_ATOMS: atom_id res chain seq x y z
N MET A 1 -33.53 -7.04 -6.21
CA MET A 1 -33.50 -6.13 -7.38
C MET A 1 -32.27 -6.53 -8.18
N ALA A 2 -32.44 -7.13 -9.36
CA ALA A 2 -31.31 -7.64 -10.14
C ALA A 2 -30.45 -6.47 -10.61
N THR A 3 -29.21 -6.40 -10.14
CA THR A 3 -28.19 -5.49 -10.66
C THR A 3 -27.74 -6.01 -12.02
N GLU A 4 -28.35 -5.53 -13.09
CA GLU A 4 -27.87 -5.79 -14.44
C GLU A 4 -26.54 -5.04 -14.64
N THR A 5 -25.48 -5.79 -14.94
CA THR A 5 -24.16 -5.21 -15.19
C THR A 5 -23.85 -5.21 -16.69
N ILE A 6 -23.14 -4.19 -17.16
CA ILE A 6 -22.68 -4.04 -18.55
C ILE A 6 -21.18 -3.82 -18.56
N ASP A 7 -20.49 -4.43 -19.52
CA ASP A 7 -19.06 -4.20 -19.67
C ASP A 7 -18.75 -2.81 -20.24
N GLN A 8 -17.48 -2.42 -20.14
CA GLN A 8 -17.02 -1.12 -20.64
C GLN A 8 -17.22 -0.98 -22.15
N LYS A 9 -17.02 -2.06 -22.92
CA LYS A 9 -17.10 -2.01 -24.38
C LYS A 9 -18.53 -1.73 -24.84
N THR A 10 -19.48 -2.47 -24.28
CA THR A 10 -20.92 -2.31 -24.52
C THR A 10 -21.39 -0.94 -24.07
N LEU A 11 -20.91 -0.43 -22.92
CA LEU A 11 -21.24 0.93 -22.49
C LEU A 11 -20.76 1.97 -23.51
N THR A 12 -19.53 1.85 -24.02
CA THR A 12 -19.00 2.75 -25.05
C THR A 12 -19.83 2.68 -26.33
N GLU A 13 -20.13 1.49 -26.83
CA GLU A 13 -21.00 1.28 -28.00
C GLU A 13 -22.39 1.91 -27.81
N LEU A 14 -22.98 1.79 -26.61
CA LEU A 14 -24.28 2.41 -26.29
C LEU A 14 -24.21 3.94 -26.20
N VAL A 15 -23.09 4.52 -25.78
CA VAL A 15 -22.90 5.97 -25.77
C VAL A 15 -22.72 6.49 -27.20
N GLU A 16 -21.91 5.81 -28.01
CA GLU A 16 -21.72 6.15 -29.43
C GLU A 16 -23.03 6.06 -30.22
N ALA A 17 -23.85 5.05 -29.93
CA ALA A 17 -25.19 4.90 -30.50
C ALA A 17 -26.24 5.88 -29.94
N GLY A 18 -25.89 6.71 -28.95
CA GLY A 18 -26.81 7.65 -28.30
C GLY A 18 -27.92 6.97 -27.47
N ALA A 19 -27.75 5.70 -27.11
CA ALA A 19 -28.74 4.90 -26.39
C ALA A 19 -28.73 5.16 -24.86
N VAL A 20 -27.66 5.76 -24.34
CA VAL A 20 -27.55 6.16 -22.94
C VAL A 20 -28.28 7.48 -22.71
N ARG A 21 -29.42 7.42 -22.00
CA ARG A 21 -30.25 8.61 -21.74
C ARG A 21 -29.79 9.42 -20.53
N ALA A 22 -29.20 8.74 -19.55
CA ALA A 22 -28.67 9.38 -18.36
C ALA A 22 -27.55 8.52 -17.77
N ALA A 23 -26.55 9.19 -17.20
CA ALA A 23 -25.49 8.56 -16.41
C ALA A 23 -25.55 9.08 -14.98
N ARG A 24 -25.47 8.17 -14.01
CA ARG A 24 -25.45 8.50 -12.59
C ARG A 24 -24.33 7.78 -11.88
N VAL A 25 -23.55 8.56 -11.15
CA VAL A 25 -22.50 8.08 -10.26
C VAL A 25 -23.14 7.88 -8.90
N VAL A 26 -23.03 6.67 -8.34
CA VAL A 26 -23.65 6.29 -7.07
C VAL A 26 -22.55 5.93 -6.08
N GLY A 27 -22.64 6.44 -4.85
CA GLY A 27 -21.79 6.00 -3.74
C GLY A 27 -21.93 4.49 -3.49
N CYS A 28 -20.81 3.77 -3.40
CA CYS A 28 -20.77 2.35 -3.11
C CYS A 28 -19.67 2.09 -2.09
N GLY A 29 -20.05 2.11 -0.80
CA GLY A 29 -19.11 2.05 0.31
C GLY A 29 -18.10 3.20 0.21
N ASN A 30 -16.82 2.86 0.12
CA ASN A 30 -15.73 3.83 0.04
C ASN A 30 -15.45 4.35 -1.38
N GLY A 31 -16.28 4.04 -2.36
CA GLY A 31 -16.01 4.41 -3.75
C GLY A 31 -17.26 4.77 -4.52
N TRP A 32 -17.09 4.85 -5.83
CA TRP A 32 -18.08 5.35 -6.77
C TRP A 32 -18.38 4.28 -7.82
N ALA A 33 -19.63 3.91 -7.98
CA ALA A 33 -20.10 3.05 -9.05
C ALA A 33 -20.78 3.89 -10.14
N LEU A 34 -20.66 3.48 -11.39
CA LEU A 34 -21.37 4.10 -12.50
C LEU A 34 -22.62 3.29 -12.84
N SER A 35 -23.76 3.94 -12.86
CA SER A 35 -25.02 3.44 -13.41
C SER A 35 -25.38 4.23 -14.68
N ALA A 36 -25.70 3.53 -15.75
CA ALA A 36 -26.14 4.11 -17.01
C ALA A 36 -27.57 3.65 -17.30
N ARG A 37 -28.45 4.61 -17.56
CA ARG A 37 -29.84 4.35 -17.94
C ARG A 37 -29.90 4.05 -19.43
N CYS A 38 -30.06 2.77 -19.75
CA CYS A 38 -30.14 2.26 -21.11
C CYS A 38 -31.53 1.66 -21.30
N GLY A 39 -32.40 2.31 -22.09
CA GLY A 39 -33.78 1.82 -22.23
C GLY A 39 -34.56 1.95 -20.92
N ALA A 40 -35.32 0.92 -20.52
CA ALA A 40 -36.15 0.94 -19.32
C ALA A 40 -35.40 0.60 -18.01
N HIS A 41 -34.12 0.23 -18.10
CA HIS A 41 -33.36 -0.33 -16.98
C HIS A 41 -32.08 0.46 -16.70
N ASP A 42 -31.75 0.58 -15.42
CA ASP A 42 -30.46 1.13 -14.98
C ASP A 42 -29.45 -0.01 -14.90
N ARG A 43 -28.33 0.14 -15.62
CA ARG A 43 -27.29 -0.87 -15.70
C ARG A 43 -25.99 -0.36 -15.10
N PHE A 44 -25.36 -1.16 -14.25
CA PHE A 44 -24.10 -0.78 -13.63
C PHE A 44 -22.91 -1.19 -14.49
N LEU A 45 -21.87 -0.35 -14.51
CA LEU A 45 -20.61 -0.71 -15.16
C LEU A 45 -19.96 -1.88 -14.43
N SER A 46 -19.61 -2.95 -15.15
CA SER A 46 -18.88 -4.09 -14.61
C SER A 46 -17.37 -3.87 -14.64
N ALA A 47 -16.69 -4.44 -13.66
CA ALA A 47 -15.25 -4.67 -13.68
C ALA A 47 -14.96 -5.88 -14.58
N LYS A 48 -13.68 -6.10 -14.91
CA LYS A 48 -13.24 -7.23 -15.76
C LYS A 48 -13.68 -8.62 -15.25
N ARG A 49 -14.05 -8.75 -13.97
CA ARG A 49 -14.50 -10.01 -13.35
C ARG A 49 -16.03 -10.15 -13.25
N GLY A 50 -16.81 -9.22 -13.82
CA GLY A 50 -18.27 -9.26 -13.82
C GLY A 50 -18.94 -8.52 -12.66
N ASP A 51 -18.21 -8.28 -11.56
CA ASP A 51 -18.68 -7.48 -10.43
C ASP A 51 -18.88 -6.00 -10.80
N VAL A 52 -19.66 -5.25 -10.03
CA VAL A 52 -19.81 -3.80 -10.23
C VAL A 52 -18.45 -3.10 -10.06
N ARG A 53 -18.07 -2.27 -11.05
CA ARG A 53 -16.83 -1.51 -11.02
C ARG A 53 -16.96 -0.33 -10.06
N VAL A 54 -16.16 -0.36 -9.00
CA VAL A 54 -16.05 0.71 -8.02
C VAL A 54 -14.74 1.49 -8.24
N PHE A 55 -14.87 2.81 -8.38
CA PHE A 55 -13.76 3.75 -8.52
C PHE A 55 -13.47 4.39 -7.18
N ARG A 56 -12.19 4.41 -6.75
CA ARG A 56 -11.81 4.97 -5.46
C ARG A 56 -11.86 6.50 -5.42
N ARG A 57 -11.72 7.15 -6.58
CA ARG A 57 -11.66 8.60 -6.75
C ARG A 57 -12.69 9.03 -7.77
N LEU A 58 -13.43 10.10 -7.46
CA LEU A 58 -14.44 10.64 -8.35
C LEU A 58 -13.81 11.19 -9.62
N GLU A 59 -12.65 11.86 -9.52
CA GLU A 59 -11.96 12.50 -10.65
C GLU A 59 -11.54 11.46 -11.72
N THR A 60 -11.12 10.28 -11.28
CA THR A 60 -10.81 9.17 -12.19
C THR A 60 -12.04 8.70 -12.95
N LEU A 61 -13.20 8.67 -12.28
CA LEU A 61 -14.47 8.32 -12.92
C LEU A 61 -14.94 9.44 -13.86
N VAL A 62 -14.76 10.71 -13.51
CA VAL A 62 -15.08 11.84 -14.41
C VAL A 62 -14.21 11.80 -15.68
N GLY A 63 -12.90 11.54 -15.53
CA GLY A 63 -12.01 11.36 -16.68
C GLY A 63 -12.47 10.22 -17.59
N PHE A 64 -12.79 9.06 -16.99
CA PHE A 64 -13.34 7.93 -17.71
C PHE A 64 -14.64 8.25 -18.46
N LEU A 65 -15.58 8.96 -17.83
CA LEU A 65 -16.84 9.39 -18.45
C LEU A 65 -16.61 10.33 -19.64
N ARG A 66 -15.68 11.28 -19.49
CA ARG A 66 -15.30 12.20 -20.57
C ARG A 66 -14.69 11.46 -21.75
N ASP A 67 -13.83 10.47 -21.50
CA ASP A 67 -13.17 9.68 -22.54
C ASP A 67 -14.18 8.88 -23.38
N ILE A 68 -15.27 8.41 -22.77
CA ILE A 68 -16.35 7.71 -23.49
C ILE A 68 -17.44 8.65 -24.04
N GLY A 69 -17.31 9.96 -23.88
CA GLY A 69 -18.24 10.97 -24.43
C GLY A 69 -19.38 11.41 -23.53
N ILE A 70 -19.44 10.97 -22.27
CA ILE A 70 -20.44 11.41 -21.30
C ILE A 70 -19.92 12.66 -20.57
N THR A 71 -20.51 13.81 -20.87
CA THR A 71 -20.11 15.10 -20.29
C THR A 71 -21.04 15.60 -19.18
N ARG A 72 -22.26 15.06 -19.10
CA ARG A 72 -23.27 15.40 -18.09
C ARG A 72 -23.74 14.14 -17.40
N PHE A 73 -23.69 14.15 -16.07
CA PHE A 73 -24.09 13.05 -15.21
C PHE A 73 -24.48 13.58 -13.84
N ASP A 74 -25.33 12.84 -13.14
CA ASP A 74 -25.68 13.13 -11.75
C ASP A 74 -24.75 12.37 -10.80
N VAL A 75 -24.51 12.94 -9.61
CA VAL A 75 -23.80 12.27 -8.53
C VAL A 75 -24.74 12.10 -7.35
N ASP A 76 -24.98 10.86 -6.96
CA ASP A 76 -25.69 10.49 -5.74
C ASP A 76 -24.68 9.99 -4.70
N ALA A 77 -24.37 10.86 -3.74
CA ALA A 77 -23.42 10.58 -2.66
C ALA A 77 -24.08 9.95 -1.42
N SER A 78 -25.39 9.65 -1.45
CA SER A 78 -26.15 9.22 -0.25
C SER A 78 -25.63 7.92 0.38
N ALA A 79 -25.03 7.04 -0.44
CA ALA A 79 -24.46 5.77 -0.03
C ALA A 79 -22.91 5.77 -0.03
N PHE A 80 -22.27 6.94 -0.15
CA PHE A 80 -20.83 7.08 -0.05
C PHE A 80 -20.41 7.23 1.41
N ASP A 81 -19.55 6.32 1.86
CA ASP A 81 -18.99 6.32 3.19
C ASP A 81 -17.44 6.27 3.08
N PRO A 82 -16.73 7.38 3.38
CA PRO A 82 -15.28 7.43 3.30
C PRO A 82 -14.58 6.44 4.24
N ASP A 83 -15.26 6.06 5.33
CA ASP A 83 -14.75 5.20 6.41
C ASP A 83 -15.15 3.73 6.25
N ALA A 84 -16.12 3.41 5.38
CA ALA A 84 -16.54 2.03 5.08
C ALA A 84 -15.41 1.13 4.57
N ALA A 85 -14.34 1.69 4.02
CA ALA A 85 -13.12 0.93 3.84
C ALA A 85 -12.28 1.01 5.10
N GLY A 86 -12.34 -0.08 5.86
CA GLY A 86 -11.25 -0.47 6.74
C GLY A 86 -9.93 -0.21 6.02
N ARG A 87 -9.15 0.72 6.56
CA ARG A 87 -7.91 1.24 6.01
C ARG A 87 -6.88 0.11 5.89
N ALA A 88 -6.98 -0.72 4.85
CA ALA A 88 -5.86 -1.46 4.34
C ALA A 88 -5.01 -0.48 3.53
N THR A 89 -4.38 0.47 4.24
CA THR A 89 -3.29 1.26 3.67
C THR A 89 -2.23 0.24 3.27
N ARG A 90 -2.17 -0.06 1.97
CA ARG A 90 -1.01 -0.68 1.37
C ARG A 90 0.20 0.08 1.92
N PRO A 91 1.11 -0.57 2.68
CA PRO A 91 2.25 0.15 3.22
C PRO A 91 2.91 0.89 2.06
N ASP A 92 3.18 2.17 2.29
CA ASP A 92 3.67 3.10 1.28
C ASP A 92 4.77 2.40 0.47
N ARG A 93 4.63 2.35 -0.86
CA ARG A 93 5.63 1.73 -1.73
C ARG A 93 7.01 2.32 -1.49
N ALA A 94 7.10 3.60 -1.10
CA ALA A 94 8.35 4.23 -0.72
C ALA A 94 8.94 3.62 0.56
N ALA A 95 8.12 3.32 1.58
CA ALA A 95 8.55 2.65 2.80
C ALA A 95 9.00 1.20 2.52
N ALA A 96 8.28 0.48 1.67
CA ALA A 96 8.66 -0.88 1.26
C ALA A 96 9.99 -0.90 0.47
N LEU A 97 10.20 0.08 -0.42
CA LEU A 97 11.47 0.22 -1.16
C LEU A 97 12.62 0.60 -0.23
N ARG A 98 12.43 1.51 0.72
CA ARG A 98 13.45 1.87 1.73
C ARG A 98 13.84 0.66 2.57
N ALA A 99 12.87 -0.09 3.08
CA ALA A 99 13.13 -1.31 3.84
C ALA A 99 13.92 -2.37 3.03
N ALA A 100 13.60 -2.53 1.74
CA ALA A 100 14.35 -3.42 0.86
C ALA A 100 15.79 -2.94 0.61
N HIS A 101 16.01 -1.63 0.46
CA HIS A 101 17.34 -1.05 0.31
C HIS A 101 18.18 -1.15 1.60
N GLU A 102 17.58 -0.88 2.76
CA GLU A 102 18.24 -1.03 4.07
C GLU A 102 18.65 -2.48 4.32
N ALA A 103 17.78 -3.45 4.01
CA ALA A 103 18.09 -4.87 4.12
C ALA A 103 19.26 -5.26 3.20
N ALA A 104 19.28 -4.79 1.95
CA ALA A 104 20.36 -5.08 1.01
C ALA A 104 21.71 -4.45 1.43
N ALA A 105 21.68 -3.25 2.03
CA ALA A 105 22.87 -2.60 2.56
C ALA A 105 23.43 -3.36 3.77
N HIS A 106 22.56 -3.79 4.69
CA HIS A 106 22.96 -4.59 5.85
C HIS A 106 23.52 -5.95 5.44
N ASP A 107 22.87 -6.66 4.51
CA ASP A 107 23.36 -7.95 4.01
C ASP A 107 24.72 -7.84 3.35
N ARG A 108 24.97 -6.78 2.57
CA ARG A 108 26.27 -6.54 1.96
C ARG A 108 27.34 -6.31 3.02
N TRP A 109 27.10 -5.38 3.95
CA TRP A 109 28.01 -5.10 5.05
C TRP A 109 28.29 -6.36 5.88
N PHE A 110 27.26 -7.14 6.23
CA PHE A 110 27.40 -8.37 6.99
C PHE A 110 28.29 -9.39 6.27
N ARG A 111 28.08 -9.61 4.96
CA ARG A 111 28.91 -10.52 4.16
C ARG A 111 30.36 -10.04 4.09
N GLU A 112 30.58 -8.74 3.93
CA GLU A 112 31.94 -8.16 3.95
C GLU A 112 32.63 -8.37 5.30
N GLN A 113 31.92 -8.20 6.42
CA GLN A 113 32.46 -8.45 7.76
C GLN A 113 32.76 -9.94 7.99
N VAL A 114 31.89 -10.84 7.55
CA VAL A 114 32.13 -12.29 7.64
C VAL A 114 33.36 -12.67 6.81
N GLN A 115 33.51 -12.14 5.59
CA GLN A 115 34.66 -12.43 4.75
C GLN A 115 35.96 -11.91 5.39
N GLN A 116 35.96 -10.69 5.93
CA GLN A 116 37.12 -10.16 6.66
C GLN A 116 37.52 -11.04 7.85
N ALA A 117 36.55 -11.60 8.59
CA ALA A 117 36.83 -12.51 9.69
C ALA A 117 37.38 -13.87 9.21
N LEU A 118 36.91 -14.38 8.07
CA LEU A 118 37.45 -15.61 7.47
C LEU A 118 38.87 -15.43 6.91
N ASP A 119 39.17 -14.24 6.40
CA ASP A 119 40.48 -13.91 5.83
C ASP A 119 41.51 -13.50 6.90
N ASP A 120 41.14 -13.40 8.19
CA ASP A 120 42.07 -13.05 9.26
C ASP A 120 43.10 -14.20 9.48
N PRO A 121 44.42 -13.94 9.32
CA PRO A 121 45.45 -14.95 9.47
C PRO A 121 45.73 -15.34 10.93
N ARG A 122 45.11 -14.68 11.91
CA ARG A 122 45.33 -14.95 13.33
C ARG A 122 44.73 -16.29 13.75
N ALA A 123 45.41 -16.97 14.68
CA ALA A 123 44.89 -18.19 15.26
C ALA A 123 43.62 -17.91 16.09
N PRO A 124 42.62 -18.81 16.05
CA PRO A 124 41.42 -18.67 16.85
C PRO A 124 41.77 -18.71 18.36
N ILE A 125 41.13 -17.84 19.12
CA ILE A 125 41.34 -17.72 20.58
C ILE A 125 40.40 -18.71 21.30
N PRO A 126 40.86 -19.46 22.32
CA PRO A 126 39.99 -20.32 23.12
C PRO A 126 38.87 -19.55 23.83
N ASP A 127 37.67 -20.13 23.89
CA ASP A 127 36.48 -19.51 24.51
C ASP A 127 36.70 -19.05 25.96
N ALA A 128 37.46 -19.82 26.74
CA ALA A 128 37.76 -19.49 28.13
C ALA A 128 38.56 -18.17 28.27
N GLU A 129 39.49 -17.91 27.35
CA GLU A 129 40.28 -16.69 27.33
C GLU A 129 39.43 -15.48 26.91
N VAL A 130 38.61 -15.66 25.87
CA VAL A 130 37.64 -14.65 25.42
C VAL A 130 36.67 -14.28 26.56
N SER A 131 36.13 -15.29 27.25
CA SER A 131 35.20 -15.10 28.37
C SER A 131 35.83 -14.33 29.54
N ALA A 132 37.08 -14.64 29.88
CA ALA A 132 37.83 -13.93 30.92
C ALA A 132 38.08 -12.46 30.53
N ASP A 133 38.50 -12.20 29.28
CA ASP A 133 38.72 -10.84 28.78
C ASP A 133 37.43 -10.00 28.81
N PHE A 134 36.32 -10.55 28.30
CA PHE A 134 35.03 -9.86 28.35
C PHE A 134 34.53 -9.65 29.79
N ALA A 135 34.80 -10.58 30.71
CA ALA A 135 34.46 -10.39 32.14
C ALA A 135 35.23 -9.21 32.75
N SER A 136 36.54 -9.11 32.46
CA SER A 136 37.38 -7.98 32.87
C SER A 136 36.87 -6.65 32.30
N ARG A 137 36.57 -6.60 30.99
CA ARG A 137 36.02 -5.40 30.33
C ARG A 137 34.70 -4.95 30.94
N ARG A 138 33.79 -5.90 31.24
CA ARG A 138 32.51 -5.58 31.88
C ARG A 138 32.69 -5.07 33.31
N ALA A 139 33.63 -5.63 34.08
CA ALA A 139 33.93 -5.17 35.44
C ALA A 139 34.47 -3.73 35.43
N ALA A 140 35.46 -3.45 34.58
CA ALA A 140 36.02 -2.11 34.42
C ALA A 140 34.96 -1.08 33.96
N LEU A 141 34.04 -1.48 33.08
CA LEU A 141 32.95 -0.61 32.64
C LEU A 141 31.99 -0.28 33.79
N ARG A 142 31.69 -1.26 34.66
CA ARG A 142 30.83 -1.04 35.84
C ARG A 142 31.47 -0.10 36.83
N GLU A 143 32.76 -0.23 37.10
CA GLU A 143 33.50 0.70 37.97
C GLU A 143 33.49 2.13 37.42
N ARG A 144 33.70 2.30 36.11
CA ARG A 144 33.61 3.62 35.45
C ARG A 144 32.22 4.25 35.55
N LEU A 145 31.17 3.46 35.35
CA LEU A 145 29.79 3.93 35.46
C LEU A 145 29.39 4.21 36.92
N GLY A 146 29.97 3.47 37.88
CA GLY A 146 29.78 3.67 39.31
C GLY A 146 30.50 4.92 39.83
N GLY A 147 31.76 5.13 39.44
CA GLY A 147 32.53 6.33 39.81
C GLY A 147 31.88 7.62 39.28
N ARG A 148 31.28 7.57 38.08
CA ARG A 148 30.56 8.71 37.49
C ARG A 148 29.22 9.04 38.17
N ARG A 149 28.73 8.18 39.08
CA ARG A 149 27.58 8.48 39.97
C ARG A 149 28.00 9.01 41.35
N GLY A 150 29.27 8.90 41.73
CA GLY A 150 29.80 9.37 43.03
C GLY A 150 30.26 10.83 43.04
N ASP A 151 30.64 11.40 41.89
CA ASP A 151 31.13 12.79 41.75
C ASP A 151 30.03 13.84 41.49
N ALA A 152 28.74 13.47 41.63
CA ALA A 152 27.60 14.36 41.38
C ALA A 152 26.82 14.74 42.67
N THR A 153 27.48 14.69 43.83
CA THR A 153 26.92 15.11 45.13
C THR A 153 27.88 16.02 45.87
#